data_AF-A0A497PBH6-F1
#
_entry.id   AF-A0A497PBH6-F1
#
_cell.length_a   1.000
_cell.length_b   1.000
_cell.length_c   1.000
_cell.angle_alpha   90.00
_cell.angle_beta   90.00
_cell.angle_gamma   90.00
#
_symmetry.space_group_name_H-M   'P 1'
#
loop_
_entity.id
_entity.type
_entity.pdbx_description
1 polymer ?
#
loop_
_entity_poly.entity_id
_entity_poly.type
_entity_poly.pdbx_seq_one_letter_code
_entity_poly.pdbx_strand_id
1 'polypeptide(L)'
;MGRGQKTCKQCGAQTGPRSYKCPDCGYSFNVQKGITKRNRKRKGEKVNWRELQSGDFIRVLTGSGPYWPLPDGEREPMGYYGVFKVMHVHEDGLGCYPADKKNSGFCFIYMGEKKKSKIGTTMVPHKIRKVPFEVIDKQYQK
;
A
#
# COMPACT_ATOMS: atom_id res chain seq x y z
N MET A 1 15.72 10.78 9.31
CA MET A 1 16.05 9.34 9.07
C MET A 1 16.61 9.20 7.66
N GLY A 2 17.90 8.87 7.54
CA GLY A 2 18.54 8.63 6.24
C GLY A 2 17.93 7.42 5.55
N ARG A 3 17.65 7.53 4.24
CA ARG A 3 17.27 6.36 3.43
C ARG A 3 18.47 5.41 3.46
N GLY A 4 18.32 4.17 3.97
CA GLY A 4 19.44 3.20 3.98
C GLY A 4 20.09 3.08 2.60
N GLN A 5 21.39 2.89 2.51
CA GLN A 5 22.13 2.84 1.23
C GLN A 5 22.83 1.49 1.08
N LYS A 6 23.14 1.08 -0.15
CA LYS A 6 23.97 -0.10 -0.43
C LYS A 6 25.01 0.20 -1.49
N THR A 7 26.21 -0.32 -1.29
CA THR A 7 27.35 -0.12 -2.18
C THR A 7 27.33 -1.14 -3.32
N CYS A 8 27.60 -0.67 -4.55
CA CYS A 8 27.79 -1.55 -5.70
C CYS A 8 29.09 -2.34 -5.58
N LYS A 9 29.03 -3.67 -5.73
CA LYS A 9 30.22 -4.53 -5.67
C LYS A 9 31.17 -4.36 -6.87
N GLN A 10 30.66 -3.86 -8.01
CA GLN A 10 31.44 -3.75 -9.25
C GLN A 10 32.13 -2.39 -9.40
N CYS A 11 31.46 -1.28 -9.08
CA CYS A 11 32.02 0.07 -9.26
C CYS A 11 32.15 0.88 -7.96
N GLY A 12 31.78 0.32 -6.80
CA GLY A 12 31.88 1.02 -5.51
C GLY A 12 30.85 2.14 -5.31
N ALA A 13 29.98 2.43 -6.27
CA ALA A 13 29.01 3.51 -6.13
C ALA A 13 27.97 3.25 -5.03
N GLN A 14 27.62 4.31 -4.29
CA GLN A 14 26.54 4.32 -3.31
C GLN A 14 25.19 4.33 -4.03
N THR A 15 24.39 3.28 -3.83
CA THR A 15 23.09 3.15 -4.47
C THR A 15 21.96 3.10 -3.45
N GLY A 16 20.75 3.43 -3.91
CA GLY A 16 19.55 3.24 -3.10
C GLY A 16 19.38 1.78 -2.66
N PRO A 17 18.75 1.53 -1.50
CA PRO A 17 18.65 0.19 -0.91
C PRO A 17 17.73 -0.72 -1.75
N ARG A 18 16.90 -0.13 -2.61
CA ARG A 18 15.94 -0.80 -3.49
C ARG A 18 16.38 -0.85 -4.96
N SER A 19 17.58 -0.38 -5.30
CA SER A 19 18.07 -0.38 -6.69
C SER A 19 18.21 -1.82 -7.19
N TYR A 20 17.68 -2.11 -8.38
CA TYR A 20 17.80 -3.43 -9.02
C TYR A 20 19.09 -3.55 -9.83
N LYS A 21 19.53 -2.43 -10.41
CA LYS A 21 20.83 -2.28 -11.05
C LYS A 21 21.57 -1.07 -10.48
N CYS A 22 22.89 -1.09 -10.55
CA CYS A 22 23.69 0.09 -10.29
C CYS A 22 23.45 1.13 -11.40
N PRO A 23 23.15 2.40 -11.08
CA PRO A 23 22.95 3.44 -12.08
C PRO A 23 24.23 3.74 -12.87
N ASP A 24 25.40 3.57 -12.25
CA ASP A 24 26.68 3.98 -12.87
C ASP A 24 27.30 2.88 -13.74
N CYS A 25 27.24 1.61 -13.31
CA CYS A 25 27.88 0.51 -14.05
C CYS A 25 26.91 -0.55 -14.58
N GLY A 26 25.60 -0.41 -14.34
CA GLY A 26 24.59 -1.37 -14.79
C GLY A 26 24.61 -2.73 -14.09
N TYR A 27 25.51 -2.95 -13.12
CA TYR A 27 25.61 -4.21 -12.37
C TYR A 27 24.26 -4.60 -11.75
N SER A 28 23.80 -5.81 -12.04
CA SER A 28 22.52 -6.32 -11.52
C SER A 28 22.70 -6.86 -10.11
N PHE A 29 21.99 -6.26 -9.15
CA PHE A 29 22.01 -6.75 -7.78
C PHE A 29 21.26 -8.06 -7.69
N ASN A 30 21.78 -9.01 -6.90
CA ASN A 30 21.07 -10.24 -6.59
C ASN A 30 19.94 -9.94 -5.59
N VAL A 31 18.78 -9.53 -6.11
CA VAL A 31 17.67 -9.05 -5.30
C VAL A 31 16.95 -10.24 -4.67
N GLN A 32 16.93 -10.30 -3.33
CA GLN A 32 16.22 -11.33 -2.58
C GLN A 32 14.76 -11.46 -3.06
N LYS A 33 14.28 -12.71 -3.22
CA LYS A 33 12.91 -13.08 -3.66
C LYS A 33 11.78 -12.27 -2.98
N GLY A 34 12.03 -11.73 -1.78
CA GLY A 34 11.09 -10.88 -1.03
C GLY A 34 10.79 -9.51 -1.66
N ILE A 35 11.75 -8.87 -2.33
CA ILE A 35 11.55 -7.55 -2.96
C ILE A 35 10.67 -7.67 -4.21
N THR A 36 10.86 -8.72 -5.01
CA THR A 36 10.04 -9.00 -6.21
C THR A 36 8.57 -9.26 -5.82
N LYS A 37 8.34 -10.04 -4.75
CA LYS A 37 6.99 -10.25 -4.17
C LYS A 37 6.38 -8.93 -3.67
N ARG A 38 7.17 -8.06 -3.00
CA ARG A 38 6.71 -6.75 -2.52
C ARG A 38 6.34 -5.80 -3.67
N ASN A 39 7.11 -5.79 -4.75
CA ASN A 39 6.83 -4.98 -5.94
C ASN A 39 5.57 -5.47 -6.68
N ARG A 40 5.35 -6.79 -6.76
CA ARG A 40 4.09 -7.35 -7.29
C ARG A 40 2.86 -6.93 -6.46
N LYS A 41 3.00 -6.86 -5.12
CA LYS A 41 1.94 -6.34 -4.23
C LYS A 41 1.71 -4.84 -4.40
N ARG A 42 2.73 -4.06 -4.79
CA ARG A 42 2.58 -2.65 -5.16
C ARG A 42 2.14 -2.44 -6.61
N LYS A 43 1.98 -3.48 -7.43
CA LYS A 43 1.50 -3.34 -8.82
C LYS A 43 0.01 -2.93 -8.82
N GLY A 44 -0.37 -2.09 -9.78
CA GLY A 44 -1.69 -1.43 -9.90
C GLY A 44 -1.53 0.04 -10.27
N GLU A 45 -2.58 0.66 -10.79
CA GLU A 45 -2.58 2.04 -11.26
C GLU A 45 -2.92 3.00 -10.10
N LYS A 46 -2.23 4.14 -10.05
CA LYS A 46 -2.61 5.21 -9.12
C LYS A 46 -3.93 5.78 -9.61
N VAL A 47 -4.92 5.82 -8.75
CA VAL A 47 -6.29 6.21 -9.10
C VAL A 47 -6.73 7.38 -8.23
N ASN A 48 -7.55 8.25 -8.81
CA ASN A 48 -8.33 9.20 -8.03
C ASN A 48 -9.50 8.47 -7.39
N TRP A 49 -9.54 8.41 -6.06
CA TRP A 49 -10.50 7.59 -5.34
C TRP A 49 -11.95 8.09 -5.49
N ARG A 50 -12.14 9.38 -5.84
CA ARG A 50 -13.46 9.98 -6.09
C ARG A 50 -14.09 9.53 -7.41
N GLU A 51 -13.28 9.01 -8.34
CA GLU A 51 -13.73 8.51 -9.64
C GLU A 51 -14.07 7.01 -9.62
N LEU A 52 -13.86 6.34 -8.50
CA LEU A 52 -14.18 4.93 -8.35
C LEU A 52 -15.69 4.72 -8.37
N GLN A 53 -16.13 3.58 -8.90
CA GLN A 53 -17.54 3.21 -8.93
C GLN A 53 -17.79 1.94 -8.13
N SER A 54 -19.06 1.70 -7.79
CA SER A 54 -19.46 0.43 -7.17
C SER A 54 -19.07 -0.74 -8.07
N GLY A 55 -18.45 -1.76 -7.50
CA GLY A 55 -17.92 -2.91 -8.22
C GLY A 55 -16.44 -2.81 -8.60
N ASP A 56 -15.84 -1.61 -8.55
CA ASP A 56 -14.39 -1.48 -8.75
C ASP A 56 -13.61 -2.21 -7.66
N PHE A 57 -12.44 -2.70 -8.02
CA PHE A 57 -11.53 -3.31 -7.06
C PHE A 57 -10.31 -2.43 -6.82
N ILE A 58 -10.00 -2.26 -5.55
CA ILE A 58 -8.85 -1.50 -5.09
C ILE A 58 -7.95 -2.35 -4.22
N ARG A 59 -6.65 -2.08 -4.30
CA ARG A 59 -5.67 -2.59 -3.35
C ARG A 59 -5.22 -1.47 -2.44
N VAL A 60 -5.40 -1.68 -1.14
CA VAL A 60 -4.90 -0.82 -0.08
C VAL A 60 -3.50 -1.27 0.32
N LEU A 61 -2.55 -0.36 0.28
CA LEU A 61 -1.14 -0.65 0.58
C LEU A 61 -0.92 -0.76 2.10
N THR A 62 -0.18 -1.79 2.50
CA THR A 62 0.22 -2.02 3.90
C THR A 62 0.96 -0.82 4.49
N GLY A 63 0.65 -0.47 5.74
CA GLY A 63 1.24 0.65 6.46
C GLY A 63 0.76 2.02 5.96
N SER A 64 -0.42 2.07 5.33
CA SER A 64 -1.12 3.31 5.00
C SER A 64 -2.48 3.35 5.70
N GLY A 65 -3.04 4.55 5.82
CA GLY A 65 -4.28 4.75 6.56
C GLY A 65 -4.07 5.20 8.00
N PRO A 66 -5.16 5.30 8.78
CA PRO A 66 -5.14 5.74 10.16
C PRO A 66 -4.16 4.95 11.02
N TYR A 67 -3.56 5.63 12.00
CA TYR A 67 -2.63 5.02 12.94
C TYR A 67 -2.78 5.63 14.34
N TRP A 68 -2.44 4.83 15.33
CA TRP A 68 -2.29 5.27 16.70
C TRP A 68 -0.84 5.74 16.95
N PRO A 69 -0.61 6.99 17.39
CA PRO A 69 0.73 7.44 17.75
C PRO A 69 1.14 6.87 19.12
N LEU A 70 2.31 6.24 19.18
CA LEU A 70 2.91 5.77 20.43
C LEU A 70 3.86 6.84 21.03
N PRO A 71 4.12 6.81 22.35
CA PRO A 71 4.96 7.81 23.03
C PRO A 71 6.42 7.85 22.54
N ASP A 72 6.95 6.73 22.07
CA ASP A 72 8.29 6.57 21.49
C ASP A 72 8.42 7.13 20.06
N GLY A 73 7.32 7.63 19.49
CA GLY A 73 7.25 8.12 18.12
C GLY A 73 6.95 7.04 17.07
N GLU A 74 6.76 5.79 17.50
CA GLU A 74 6.25 4.72 16.65
C GLU A 74 4.74 4.88 16.38
N ARG A 75 4.22 4.03 15.49
CA ARG A 75 2.85 4.12 14.99
C ARG A 75 2.25 2.74 14.83
N GLU A 76 1.14 2.48 15.52
CA GLU A 76 0.36 1.27 15.32
C GLU A 76 -0.68 1.49 14.21
N PRO A 77 -0.69 0.66 13.14
CA PRO A 77 -1.63 0.81 12.05
C PRO A 77 -3.05 0.41 12.49
N MET A 78 -4.00 1.33 12.33
CA MET A 78 -5.43 1.11 12.60
C MET A 78 -6.25 0.95 11.31
N GLY A 79 -5.62 1.16 10.15
CA GLY A 79 -6.23 1.05 8.84
C GLY A 79 -6.18 -0.37 8.26
N TYR A 80 -7.07 -0.61 7.30
CA TYR A 80 -7.13 -1.88 6.58
C TYR A 80 -6.05 -1.98 5.50
N TYR A 81 -5.66 -3.21 5.15
CA TYR A 81 -4.80 -3.47 4.00
C TYR A 81 -5.23 -4.75 3.29
N GLY A 82 -5.01 -4.83 1.97
CA GLY A 82 -5.51 -5.93 1.17
C GLY A 82 -6.20 -5.49 -0.10
N VAL A 83 -6.99 -6.39 -0.67
CA VAL A 83 -7.82 -6.12 -1.85
C VAL A 83 -9.26 -6.02 -1.42
N PHE A 84 -9.95 -4.99 -1.91
CA PHE A 84 -11.32 -4.66 -1.54
C PHE A 84 -12.14 -4.35 -2.78
N LYS A 85 -13.40 -4.79 -2.78
CA LYS A 85 -14.43 -4.38 -3.72
C LYS A 85 -15.11 -3.12 -3.17
N VAL A 86 -15.15 -2.06 -3.96
CA VAL A 86 -15.82 -0.80 -3.65
C VAL A 86 -17.32 -1.02 -3.76
N MET A 87 -18.07 -0.62 -2.72
CA MET A 87 -19.53 -0.64 -2.71
C MET A 87 -20.09 0.77 -2.84
N HIS A 88 -19.54 1.69 -2.03
CA HIS A 88 -20.00 3.08 -1.95
C HIS A 88 -18.82 4.04 -1.89
N VAL A 89 -18.93 5.16 -2.59
CA VAL A 89 -18.02 6.30 -2.44
C VAL A 89 -18.69 7.30 -1.52
N HIS A 90 -18.02 7.62 -0.41
CA HIS A 90 -18.46 8.61 0.56
C HIS A 90 -17.61 9.88 0.46
N GLU A 91 -18.01 10.93 1.16
CA GLU A 91 -17.28 12.20 1.19
C GLU A 91 -15.84 12.07 1.74
N ASP A 92 -15.67 11.20 2.74
CA ASP A 92 -14.43 11.02 3.51
C ASP A 92 -13.71 9.69 3.21
N GLY A 93 -14.23 8.86 2.30
CA GLY A 93 -13.68 7.52 2.09
C GLY A 93 -14.53 6.59 1.24
N LEU A 94 -14.23 5.30 1.33
CA LEU A 94 -14.85 4.25 0.54
C LEU A 94 -15.44 3.17 1.45
N GLY A 95 -16.70 2.84 1.26
CA GLY A 95 -17.33 1.67 1.86
C GLY A 95 -17.04 0.45 0.99
N CYS A 96 -16.43 -0.57 1.57
CA CYS A 96 -15.90 -1.70 0.80
C CYS A 96 -16.13 -3.06 1.49
N TYR A 97 -16.13 -4.13 0.70
CA TYR A 97 -15.99 -5.50 1.20
C TYR A 97 -14.63 -6.08 0.80
N PRO A 98 -13.98 -6.86 1.67
CA PRO A 98 -12.74 -7.52 1.32
C PRO A 98 -12.95 -8.56 0.23
N ALA A 99 -12.04 -8.57 -0.74
CA ALA A 99 -11.95 -9.57 -1.80
C ALA A 99 -10.82 -10.58 -1.52
N ASP A 100 -10.07 -10.41 -0.43
CA ASP A 100 -9.05 -11.35 0.03
C ASP A 100 -9.39 -11.91 1.43
N LYS A 101 -8.74 -13.01 1.81
CA LYS A 101 -8.98 -13.70 3.09
C LYS A 101 -8.39 -12.96 4.32
N LYS A 102 -7.90 -11.73 4.17
CA LYS A 102 -7.22 -11.02 5.29
C LYS A 102 -8.17 -10.26 6.19
N ASN A 103 -9.30 -9.86 5.66
CA ASN A 103 -10.31 -9.09 6.39
C ASN A 103 -11.67 -9.75 6.13
N SER A 104 -12.62 -9.48 7.02
CA SER A 104 -14.01 -9.93 6.89
C SER A 104 -14.95 -8.78 7.19
N GLY A 105 -16.19 -8.88 6.70
CA GLY A 105 -17.23 -7.89 6.93
C GLY A 105 -17.04 -6.59 6.15
N PHE A 106 -17.89 -5.60 6.45
CA PHE A 106 -17.84 -4.29 5.83
C PHE A 106 -16.66 -3.48 6.40
N CYS A 107 -15.90 -2.84 5.52
CA CYS A 107 -14.72 -2.04 5.87
C CYS A 107 -14.86 -0.62 5.31
N PHE A 108 -14.48 0.37 6.10
CA PHE A 108 -14.40 1.76 5.64
C PHE A 108 -12.94 2.17 5.40
N ILE A 109 -12.60 2.43 4.13
CA ILE A 109 -11.28 2.89 3.73
C ILE A 109 -11.26 4.42 3.73
N TYR A 110 -10.68 5.01 4.77
CA TYR A 110 -10.55 6.47 4.92
C TYR A 110 -9.68 7.09 3.82
N MET A 111 -10.19 8.11 3.14
CA MET A 111 -9.49 8.88 2.09
C MET A 111 -9.60 10.40 2.27
N GLY A 112 -10.22 10.87 3.35
CA GLY A 112 -10.37 12.28 3.69
C GLY A 112 -9.09 12.94 4.21
N GLU A 113 -9.24 14.17 4.69
CA GLU A 113 -8.13 15.01 5.16
C GLU A 113 -7.45 14.46 6.42
N LYS A 114 -6.23 14.93 6.69
CA LYS A 114 -5.53 14.52 7.91
C LYS A 114 -6.18 15.18 9.13
N LYS A 115 -6.75 14.38 10.03
CA LYS A 115 -7.37 14.86 11.28
C LYS A 115 -7.07 13.95 12.47
N LYS A 116 -7.15 14.48 13.69
CA LYS A 116 -7.18 13.64 14.89
C LYS A 116 -8.63 13.22 15.14
N SER A 117 -8.87 11.95 15.36
CA SER A 117 -10.17 11.43 15.78
C SER A 117 -10.42 11.77 17.25
N LYS A 118 -11.68 11.67 17.68
CA LYS A 118 -12.10 11.91 19.08
C LYS A 118 -11.35 11.03 20.09
N ILE A 119 -10.98 9.82 19.67
CA ILE A 119 -10.28 8.85 20.51
C ILE A 119 -8.76 9.00 20.47
N GLY A 120 -8.19 9.91 19.67
CA GLY A 120 -6.74 10.13 19.59
C GLY A 120 -6.05 9.51 18.37
N THR A 121 -6.72 8.61 17.63
CA THR A 121 -6.20 8.05 16.37
C THR A 121 -5.93 9.17 15.37
N THR A 122 -4.75 9.16 14.75
CA THR A 122 -4.42 10.06 13.65
C THR A 122 -4.99 9.50 12.35
N MET A 123 -6.00 10.17 11.81
CA MET A 123 -6.62 9.83 10.54
C MET A 123 -5.77 10.39 9.41
N VAL A 124 -5.32 9.52 8.51
CA VAL A 124 -4.63 9.87 7.26
C VAL A 124 -5.17 9.02 6.14
N PRO A 125 -5.22 9.53 4.90
CA PRO A 125 -5.77 8.79 3.77
C PRO A 125 -4.96 7.51 3.52
N HIS A 126 -5.66 6.44 3.16
CA HIS A 126 -5.02 5.22 2.70
C HIS A 126 -4.32 5.47 1.35
N LYS A 127 -3.29 4.66 1.08
CA LYS A 127 -2.68 4.62 -0.25
C LYS A 127 -3.32 3.47 -1.01
N ILE A 128 -4.06 3.80 -2.06
CA ILE A 128 -4.79 2.82 -2.85
C ILE A 128 -4.26 2.75 -4.28
N ARG A 129 -4.54 1.62 -4.93
CA ARG A 129 -4.32 1.39 -6.37
C ARG A 129 -5.53 0.65 -6.95
N LYS A 130 -5.97 1.01 -8.16
CA LYS A 130 -7.00 0.25 -8.87
C LYS A 130 -6.39 -1.07 -9.36
N VAL A 131 -7.17 -2.15 -9.28
CA VAL A 131 -6.75 -3.49 -9.68
C VAL A 131 -7.79 -4.07 -10.63
N PRO A 132 -7.40 -4.59 -11.81
CA PRO A 132 -8.32 -5.28 -12.71
C PRO A 132 -8.88 -6.56 -12.08
N PHE A 133 -10.14 -6.87 -12.37
CA PHE A 133 -10.82 -8.08 -11.86
C PHE A 133 -10.06 -9.38 -12.18
N GLU A 134 -9.51 -9.48 -13.39
CA GLU A 134 -8.73 -10.64 -13.88
C GLU A 134 -7.52 -10.99 -13.00
N VAL A 135 -6.96 -10.00 -12.30
CA VAL A 135 -5.81 -10.18 -11.40
C VAL A 135 -6.24 -10.77 -10.06
N ILE A 136 -7.51 -10.60 -9.68
CA ILE A 136 -8.06 -11.02 -8.39
C ILE A 136 -8.44 -12.49 -8.43
N ASP A 137 -9.17 -12.90 -9.46
CA ASP A 137 -9.63 -14.27 -9.67
C ASP A 137 -8.44 -15.27 -9.64
N LYS A 138 -7.38 -14.98 -10.39
CA LYS A 138 -6.16 -15.81 -10.43
C LYS A 138 -5.36 -15.89 -9.13
N GLN A 139 -5.52 -14.93 -8.21
CA GLN A 139 -4.63 -14.78 -7.04
C GLN A 139 -5.32 -15.01 -5.69
N TYR A 140 -6.64 -14.91 -5.61
CA TYR A 140 -7.38 -14.90 -4.35
C TYR A 140 -8.62 -15.82 -4.28
N GLN A 141 -9.09 -16.39 -5.40
CA GLN A 141 -10.24 -17.33 -5.46
C GLN A 141 -9.84 -18.83 -5.38
N LYS A 142 -8.64 -19.18 -4.91
CA LYS A 142 -8.30 -20.56 -4.50
C LYS A 142 -8.68 -20.82 -3.04
#